data_AF-A0A0E3NRK9-F1
#
_entry.id   AF-A0A0E3NRK9-F1
#
_cell.length_a   1.000
_cell.length_b   1.000
_cell.length_c   1.000
_cell.angle_alpha   90.00
_cell.angle_beta   90.00
_cell.angle_gamma   90.00
#
_symmetry.space_group_name_H-M   'P 1'
#
loop_
_entity.id
_entity.type
_entity.pdbx_description
1 polymer ?
#
loop_
_entity_poly.entity_id
_entity_poly.type
_entity_poly.pdbx_seq_one_letter_code
_entity_poly.pdbx_strand_id
1 'polypeptide(L)'
;MFQENTQKIVYDEDKTIIGAEKRMFPEVAHSFCVFHQLKNVSKRYYEEFNSIEEIPDNDMVVYNEICQLIHSDMVISAVVYVQEIREFDSNLEFSEASHKAISYVEKIFKKNVSFLKKVFTPEMDNTMEQIFSLIYDIADKARSFKTDSVLTNFCYNLFTYFNKRCFSTGKWKEFSPFMRVRFQYGSG
;
A
#
# COMPACT_ATOMS: atom_id res chain seq x y z
N MET A 1 16.23 -20.63 2.71
CA MET A 1 15.28 -20.24 3.76
C MET A 1 13.92 -20.12 3.10
N PHE A 2 13.03 -21.10 3.30
CA PHE A 2 11.71 -21.07 2.68
C PHE A 2 10.88 -20.01 3.41
N GLN A 3 10.52 -18.93 2.72
CA GLN A 3 9.47 -18.03 3.17
C GLN A 3 8.20 -18.88 3.17
N GLU A 4 7.71 -19.28 4.35
CA GLU A 4 6.40 -19.89 4.47
C GLU A 4 5.41 -18.93 3.84
N ASN A 5 4.73 -19.39 2.78
CA ASN A 5 3.64 -18.68 2.14
C ASN A 5 2.43 -18.73 3.08
N THR A 6 2.49 -18.00 4.19
CA THR A 6 1.31 -17.75 5.01
C THR A 6 0.34 -16.94 4.16
N GLN A 7 -0.82 -17.53 3.86
CA GLN A 7 -1.91 -16.79 3.25
C GLN A 7 -2.23 -15.60 4.16
N LYS A 8 -2.23 -14.40 3.58
CA LYS A 8 -2.53 -13.16 4.28
C LYS A 8 -3.57 -12.37 3.51
N ILE A 9 -4.47 -11.72 4.24
CA ILE A 9 -5.41 -10.75 3.70
C ILE A 9 -4.85 -9.37 4.03
N VAL A 10 -4.68 -8.55 2.99
CA VAL A 10 -4.09 -7.21 3.11
C VAL A 10 -5.18 -6.18 2.84
N TYR A 11 -5.39 -5.28 3.80
CA TYR A 11 -6.38 -4.22 3.73
C TYR A 11 -5.73 -2.90 3.35
N ASP A 12 -6.37 -2.15 2.46
CA ASP A 12 -6.00 -0.76 2.20
C ASP A 12 -6.50 0.17 3.33
N GLU A 13 -6.68 1.46 3.05
CA GLU A 13 -7.20 2.41 4.02
C GLU A 13 -8.71 2.27 4.29
N ASP A 14 -9.47 1.65 3.38
CA ASP A 14 -10.89 1.31 3.52
C ASP A 14 -11.04 -0.04 4.24
N LYS A 15 -11.70 0.04 5.38
CA LYS A 15 -11.66 -0.99 6.42
C LYS A 15 -13.05 -1.56 6.70
N THR A 16 -14.02 -1.25 5.84
CA THR A 16 -15.44 -1.58 6.00
C THR A 16 -15.71 -3.09 6.04
N ILE A 17 -14.88 -3.90 5.34
CA ILE A 17 -15.11 -5.35 5.19
C ILE A 17 -14.35 -6.23 6.19
N ILE A 18 -13.42 -5.68 6.99
CA ILE A 18 -12.57 -6.44 7.93
C ILE A 18 -13.39 -7.33 8.87
N GLY A 19 -14.51 -6.82 9.38
CA GLY A 19 -15.37 -7.56 10.30
C GLY A 19 -16.00 -8.79 9.66
N ALA A 20 -16.34 -8.73 8.37
CA ALA A 20 -16.90 -9.86 7.63
C ALA A 20 -15.81 -10.89 7.32
N GLU A 21 -14.66 -10.43 6.84
CA GLU A 21 -13.57 -11.32 6.43
C GLU A 21 -12.93 -12.04 7.62
N LYS A 22 -12.77 -11.39 8.78
CA LYS A 22 -12.33 -12.09 10.00
C LYS A 22 -13.27 -13.22 10.43
N ARG A 23 -14.57 -13.08 10.17
CA ARG A 23 -15.54 -14.15 10.49
C ARG A 23 -15.44 -15.31 9.50
N MET A 24 -15.16 -15.02 8.23
CA MET A 24 -15.02 -16.05 7.19
C MET A 24 -13.63 -16.72 7.21
N PHE A 25 -12.60 -15.98 7.59
CA PHE A 25 -11.19 -16.39 7.56
C PHE A 25 -10.50 -16.08 8.90
N PRO A 26 -10.90 -16.74 10.00
CA PRO A 26 -10.35 -16.47 11.33
C PRO A 26 -8.88 -16.89 11.47
N GLU A 27 -8.45 -17.92 10.73
CA GLU A 27 -7.09 -18.49 10.81
C GLU A 27 -6.09 -17.85 9.83
N VAL A 28 -6.56 -16.97 8.94
CA VAL A 28 -5.71 -16.30 7.94
C VAL A 28 -5.06 -15.08 8.58
N ALA A 29 -3.79 -14.82 8.30
CA ALA A 29 -3.12 -13.62 8.80
C ALA A 29 -3.75 -12.37 8.18
N HIS A 30 -3.92 -11.31 8.97
CA HIS A 30 -4.51 -10.05 8.52
C HIS A 30 -3.47 -8.94 8.62
N SER A 31 -3.31 -8.17 7.56
CA SER A 31 -2.29 -7.12 7.45
C SER A 31 -2.89 -5.84 6.88
N PHE A 32 -2.26 -4.69 7.09
CA PHE A 32 -2.65 -3.44 6.44
C PHE A 32 -1.57 -2.97 5.47
N CYS A 33 -2.00 -2.48 4.32
CA CYS A 33 -1.12 -2.01 3.26
C CYS A 33 -0.45 -0.69 3.66
N VAL A 34 0.88 -0.71 3.72
CA VAL A 34 1.67 0.51 3.95
C VAL A 34 1.99 1.24 2.64
N PHE A 35 1.95 0.54 1.50
CA PHE A 35 2.22 1.14 0.18
C PHE A 35 1.27 2.31 -0.12
N HIS A 36 -0.04 2.13 0.09
CA HIS A 36 -1.01 3.20 -0.12
C HIS A 36 -0.79 4.39 0.81
N GLN A 37 -0.36 4.13 2.05
CA GLN A 37 -0.10 5.18 3.02
C GLN A 37 1.11 6.02 2.61
N LEU A 38 2.21 5.35 2.21
CA LEU A 38 3.40 6.00 1.68
C LEU A 38 3.13 6.74 0.37
N LYS A 39 2.36 6.16 -0.56
CA LYS A 39 1.95 6.83 -1.80
C LYS A 39 1.20 8.13 -1.51
N ASN A 40 0.30 8.11 -0.53
CA ASN A 40 -0.44 9.30 -0.10
C ASN A 40 0.47 10.37 0.51
N VAL A 41 1.47 9.98 1.31
CA VAL A 41 2.48 10.93 1.83
C VAL A 41 3.31 11.50 0.69
N SER A 42 3.95 10.66 -0.12
CA SER A 42 4.80 11.09 -1.23
C SER A 42 4.08 11.99 -2.22
N LYS A 43 2.79 11.76 -2.48
CA LYS A 43 1.98 12.64 -3.34
C LYS A 43 1.93 14.08 -2.82
N ARG A 44 1.82 14.29 -1.50
CA ARG A 44 1.76 15.64 -0.90
C ARG A 44 3.07 16.40 -1.09
N TYR A 45 4.20 15.74 -0.92
CA TYR A 45 5.51 16.33 -1.18
C TYR A 45 5.74 16.56 -2.66
N TYR A 46 5.35 15.62 -3.52
CA TYR A 46 5.48 15.76 -4.97
C TYR A 46 4.66 16.93 -5.53
N GLU A 47 3.47 17.19 -4.98
CA GLU A 47 2.62 18.32 -5.37
C GLU A 47 3.28 19.68 -5.12
N GLU A 48 4.22 19.78 -4.17
CA GLU A 48 4.89 21.04 -3.81
C GLU A 48 6.32 21.12 -4.37
N PHE A 49 7.09 20.03 -4.26
CA PHE A 49 8.52 20.01 -4.58
C PHE A 49 8.85 19.28 -5.90
N ASN A 50 7.89 18.65 -6.58
CA ASN A 50 8.09 17.87 -7.82
C ASN A 50 9.07 16.68 -7.75
N SER A 51 9.91 16.57 -6.72
CA SER A 51 10.81 15.44 -6.49
C SER A 51 11.18 15.30 -5.02
N ILE A 52 11.59 14.11 -4.60
CA ILE A 52 12.04 13.85 -3.21
C ILE A 52 13.37 14.56 -2.94
N GLU A 53 14.23 14.69 -3.96
CA GLU A 53 15.54 15.36 -3.88
C GLU A 53 15.43 16.87 -3.69
N GLU A 54 14.25 17.45 -3.94
CA GLU A 54 13.99 18.89 -3.78
C GLU A 54 13.32 19.22 -2.43
N ILE A 55 13.05 18.20 -1.59
CA ILE A 55 12.47 18.41 -0.26
C ILE A 55 13.52 19.10 0.65
N PRO A 56 13.18 20.23 1.31
CA PRO A 56 14.09 20.91 2.24
C PRO A 56 14.52 20.02 3.41
N ASP A 57 15.68 20.32 4.02
CA ASP A 57 16.25 19.46 5.07
C ASP A 57 15.31 19.22 6.26
N ASN A 58 14.63 20.25 6.76
CA ASN A 58 13.66 20.09 7.86
C ASN A 58 12.50 19.18 7.44
N ASP A 59 11.93 19.44 6.27
CA ASP A 59 10.85 18.65 5.69
C ASP A 59 11.27 17.19 5.44
N MET A 60 12.54 16.96 5.09
CA MET A 60 13.09 15.63 4.89
C MET A 60 13.18 14.84 6.21
N VAL A 61 13.55 15.50 7.31
CA VAL A 61 13.59 14.88 8.64
C VAL A 61 12.20 14.36 9.03
N VAL A 62 11.17 15.20 8.91
CA VAL A 62 9.79 14.78 9.26
C VAL A 62 9.23 13.77 8.24
N TYR A 63 9.56 13.88 6.95
CA TYR A 63 9.20 12.88 5.94
C TYR A 63 9.73 11.49 6.29
N ASN A 64 10.99 11.41 6.74
CA ASN A 64 11.61 10.15 7.13
C ASN A 64 10.93 9.56 8.38
N GLU A 65 10.63 10.37 9.38
CA GLU A 65 9.90 9.86 10.57
C GLU A 65 8.48 9.42 10.25
N ILE A 66 7.78 10.13 9.35
CA ILE A 66 6.48 9.69 8.84
C ILE A 66 6.60 8.31 8.18
N CYS A 67 7.65 8.09 7.38
CA CYS A 67 7.91 6.79 6.78
C CYS A 67 8.14 5.71 7.86
N GLN A 68 8.95 5.98 8.89
CA GLN A 68 9.19 5.02 9.97
C GLN A 68 7.91 4.69 10.76
N LEU A 69 7.10 5.71 11.04
CA LEU A 69 5.80 5.55 11.68
C LEU A 69 4.87 4.62 10.87
N ILE A 70 4.82 4.80 9.55
CA ILE A 70 3.98 3.97 8.66
C ILE A 70 4.47 2.52 8.61
N HIS A 71 5.79 2.29 8.61
CA HIS A 71 6.37 0.95 8.59
C HIS A 71 6.32 0.21 9.93
N SER A 72 5.99 0.91 11.02
CA SER A 72 6.01 0.33 12.36
C SER A 72 5.08 -0.87 12.50
N ASP A 73 5.65 -1.99 12.92
CA ASP A 73 4.96 -3.25 13.23
C ASP A 73 4.64 -3.40 14.74
N MET A 74 5.13 -2.47 15.56
CA MET A 74 4.91 -2.44 17.00
C MET A 74 4.24 -1.14 17.42
N VAL A 75 3.30 -1.26 18.36
CA VAL A 75 2.61 -0.09 18.95
C VAL A 75 3.61 0.85 19.63
N ILE A 76 4.64 0.30 20.29
CA ILE A 76 5.65 1.10 21.00
C ILE A 76 6.44 1.96 20.01
N SER A 77 6.98 1.37 18.93
CA SER A 77 7.70 2.12 17.90
C SER A 77 6.81 3.18 17.25
N ALA A 78 5.57 2.84 16.88
CA ALA A 78 4.63 3.80 16.32
C ALA A 78 4.35 4.99 17.27
N VAL A 79 4.32 4.76 18.59
CA VAL A 79 4.15 5.83 19.58
C VAL A 79 5.40 6.70 19.67
N VAL A 80 6.60 6.13 19.60
CA VAL A 80 7.85 6.89 19.60
C VAL A 80 7.90 7.83 18.38
N TYR A 81 7.71 7.29 17.17
CA TYR A 81 7.79 8.10 15.96
C TYR A 81 6.73 9.21 15.91
N VAL A 82 5.49 8.96 16.37
CA VAL A 82 4.48 10.03 16.39
C VAL A 82 4.79 11.11 17.43
N GLN A 83 5.52 10.78 18.51
CA GLN A 83 5.98 11.76 19.48
C GLN A 83 7.12 12.61 18.90
N GLU A 84 8.08 11.99 18.22
CA GLU A 84 9.17 12.68 17.53
C GLU A 84 8.63 13.64 16.44
N ILE A 85 7.67 13.19 15.64
CA ILE A 85 7.00 14.05 14.64
C ILE A 85 6.36 15.28 15.30
N ARG A 86 5.68 15.11 16.45
CA ARG A 86 5.05 16.22 17.18
C ARG A 86 6.06 17.16 17.82
N GLU A 87 7.17 16.62 18.30
CA GLU A 87 8.28 17.42 18.80
C GLU A 87 8.87 18.28 17.68
N PHE A 88 9.07 17.71 16.48
CA PHE A 88 9.53 18.48 15.34
C PHE A 88 8.52 19.54 14.90
N ASP A 89 7.22 19.21 14.82
CA ASP A 89 6.14 20.16 14.47
C ASP A 89 6.04 21.33 15.46
N SER A 90 6.51 21.15 16.69
CA SER A 90 6.54 22.21 17.71
C SER A 90 7.80 23.07 17.65
N ASN A 91 8.88 22.60 17.04
CA ASN A 91 10.21 23.21 17.15
C ASN A 91 10.83 23.64 15.81
N LEU A 92 10.32 23.15 14.68
CA LEU A 92 10.83 23.42 13.35
C LEU A 92 9.77 24.13 12.50
N GLU A 93 10.22 24.95 11.56
CA GLU A 93 9.36 25.45 10.49
C GLU A 93 9.34 24.45 9.33
N PHE A 94 8.15 24.22 8.81
CA PHE A 94 7.85 23.22 7.79
C PHE A 94 7.05 23.83 6.63
N SER A 95 7.12 23.16 5.48
CA SER A 95 6.27 23.45 4.34
C SER A 95 4.81 23.05 4.58
N GLU A 96 3.94 23.54 3.69
CA GLU A 96 2.52 23.17 3.68
C GLU A 96 2.35 21.66 3.38
N ALA A 97 3.20 21.08 2.51
CA ALA A 97 3.25 19.64 2.25
C ALA A 97 3.51 18.84 3.53
N SER A 98 4.46 19.26 4.36
CA SER A 98 4.75 18.61 5.64
C SER A 98 3.59 18.71 6.61
N HIS A 99 2.96 19.88 6.78
CA HIS A 99 1.78 19.99 7.64
C HIS A 99 0.60 19.12 7.16
N LYS A 100 0.37 19.03 5.84
CA LYS A 100 -0.62 18.12 5.25
C LYS A 100 -0.27 16.65 5.48
N ALA A 101 1.02 16.30 5.46
CA ALA A 101 1.50 14.94 5.70
C ALA A 101 1.37 14.56 7.17
N ILE A 102 1.72 15.45 8.11
CA ILE A 102 1.54 15.28 9.55
C ILE A 102 0.05 15.08 9.88
N SER A 103 -0.83 15.96 9.39
CA SER A 103 -2.27 15.85 9.60
C SER A 103 -2.85 14.51 9.10
N TYR A 104 -2.32 14.02 7.99
CA TYR A 104 -2.68 12.72 7.44
C TYR A 104 -2.15 11.57 8.32
N VAL A 105 -0.86 11.57 8.68
CA VAL A 105 -0.23 10.48 9.43
C VAL A 105 -0.82 10.36 10.83
N GLU A 106 -1.24 11.45 11.47
CA GLU A 106 -1.91 11.38 12.77
C GLU A 106 -3.23 10.61 12.72
N LYS A 107 -3.98 10.73 11.61
CA LYS A 107 -5.21 9.95 11.38
C LYS A 107 -4.88 8.48 11.13
N ILE A 108 -3.82 8.22 10.36
CA ILE A 108 -3.34 6.88 10.07
C ILE A 108 -2.83 6.18 11.32
N PHE A 109 -2.03 6.86 12.14
CA PHE A 109 -1.52 6.36 13.41
C PHE A 109 -2.62 5.79 14.30
N LYS A 110 -3.71 6.55 14.50
CA LYS A 110 -4.87 6.08 15.29
C LYS A 110 -5.45 4.78 14.73
N LYS A 111 -5.56 4.67 13.40
CA LYS A 111 -6.05 3.46 12.72
C LYS A 111 -5.06 2.31 12.86
N ASN A 112 -3.78 2.53 12.55
CA ASN A 112 -2.74 1.49 12.55
C ASN A 112 -2.52 0.93 13.96
N VAL A 113 -2.43 1.77 15.00
CA VAL A 113 -2.33 1.31 16.39
C VAL A 113 -3.51 0.42 16.79
N SER A 114 -4.73 0.76 16.36
CA SER A 114 -5.91 -0.07 16.65
C SER A 114 -5.81 -1.47 16.03
N PHE A 115 -5.05 -1.62 14.95
CA PHE A 115 -4.81 -2.88 14.25
C PHE A 115 -3.60 -3.64 14.76
N LEU A 116 -2.51 -2.95 15.07
CA LEU A 116 -1.36 -3.55 15.75
C LEU A 116 -1.81 -4.21 17.07
N LYS A 117 -2.71 -3.55 17.82
CA LYS A 117 -3.36 -4.14 19.02
C LYS A 117 -4.21 -5.38 18.74
N LYS A 118 -4.66 -5.56 17.49
CA LYS A 118 -5.41 -6.74 17.00
C LYS A 118 -4.51 -7.72 16.25
N VAL A 119 -3.19 -7.61 16.42
CA VAL A 119 -2.16 -8.49 15.85
C VAL A 119 -2.10 -8.41 14.32
N PHE A 120 -2.45 -7.27 13.74
CA PHE A 120 -2.22 -7.04 12.31
C PHE A 120 -0.77 -6.63 12.11
N THR A 121 -0.21 -6.97 10.95
CA THR A 121 1.14 -6.54 10.56
C THR A 121 1.07 -5.54 9.40
N PRO A 122 2.04 -4.60 9.30
CA PRO A 122 2.20 -3.78 8.10
C PRO A 122 2.65 -4.66 6.94
N GLU A 123 2.15 -4.38 5.74
CA GLU A 123 2.50 -5.10 4.53
C GLU A 123 2.85 -4.14 3.38
N MET A 124 4.07 -4.29 2.86
CA MET A 124 4.58 -3.48 1.75
C MET A 124 4.52 -4.23 0.41
N ASP A 125 4.68 -5.56 0.46
CA ASP A 125 4.76 -6.42 -0.72
C ASP A 125 3.36 -6.90 -1.14
N ASN A 126 2.60 -5.96 -1.72
CA ASN A 126 1.37 -6.27 -2.44
C ASN A 126 1.49 -5.84 -3.91
N THR A 127 2.26 -6.62 -4.69
CA THR A 127 2.48 -6.37 -6.12
C THR A 127 1.17 -6.21 -6.90
N MET A 128 0.12 -6.97 -6.53
CA MET A 128 -1.18 -6.84 -7.18
C MET A 128 -1.83 -5.49 -6.90
N GLU A 129 -1.79 -5.04 -5.64
CA GLU A 129 -2.31 -3.74 -5.24
C GLU A 129 -1.52 -2.59 -5.86
N GLN A 130 -0.19 -2.70 -5.97
CA GLN A 130 0.64 -1.74 -6.71
C GLN A 130 0.24 -1.66 -8.19
N ILE A 131 0.01 -2.81 -8.85
CA ILE A 131 -0.47 -2.87 -10.23
C ILE A 131 -1.84 -2.22 -10.37
N PHE A 132 -2.79 -2.52 -9.48
CA PHE A 132 -4.12 -1.93 -9.52
C PHE A 132 -4.11 -0.44 -9.22
N SER A 133 -3.25 0.02 -8.31
CA SER A 133 -3.05 1.44 -8.03
C SER A 133 -2.53 2.18 -9.28
N LEU A 134 -1.61 1.57 -10.03
CA LEU A 134 -1.12 2.14 -11.30
C LEU A 134 -2.21 2.18 -12.37
N ILE A 135 -3.03 1.14 -12.48
CA ILE A 135 -4.16 1.10 -13.42
C ILE A 135 -5.17 2.18 -13.08
N TYR A 136 -5.45 2.37 -11.79
CA TYR A 136 -6.34 3.42 -11.31
C TYR A 136 -5.79 4.81 -11.66
N ASP A 137 -4.51 5.07 -11.42
CA ASP A 137 -3.87 6.35 -11.80
C ASP A 137 -3.96 6.61 -13.32
N ILE A 138 -3.73 5.57 -14.15
CA ILE A 138 -3.87 5.67 -15.61
C ILE A 138 -5.32 5.99 -15.99
N ALA A 139 -6.30 5.32 -15.38
CA ALA A 139 -7.71 5.52 -15.65
C ALA A 139 -8.18 6.93 -15.25
N ASP A 140 -7.74 7.44 -14.10
CA ASP A 140 -8.01 8.81 -13.64
C ASP A 140 -7.47 9.85 -14.64
N LYS A 141 -6.23 9.67 -15.10
CA LYS A 141 -5.61 10.58 -16.09
C LYS A 141 -6.22 10.48 -17.49
N ALA A 142 -6.83 9.35 -17.85
CA ALA A 142 -7.40 9.12 -19.18
C ALA A 142 -8.69 9.93 -19.49
N ARG A 143 -9.13 10.84 -18.60
CA ARG A 143 -10.31 11.72 -18.78
C ARG A 143 -11.64 10.98 -19.06
N SER A 144 -11.77 9.75 -18.56
CA SER A 144 -12.92 8.83 -18.65
C SER A 144 -13.01 7.96 -19.91
N PHE A 145 -13.40 6.69 -19.68
CA PHE A 145 -13.90 5.82 -20.73
C PHE A 145 -15.30 6.29 -21.13
N LYS A 146 -15.52 6.50 -22.44
CA LYS A 146 -16.78 7.09 -22.96
C LYS A 146 -18.01 6.18 -22.80
N THR A 147 -17.82 4.88 -22.58
CA THR A 147 -18.89 3.90 -22.39
C THR A 147 -18.43 2.74 -21.49
N ASP A 148 -19.37 2.11 -20.78
CA ASP A 148 -19.11 0.95 -19.92
C ASP A 148 -18.50 -0.24 -20.69
N SER A 149 -18.88 -0.40 -21.96
CA SER A 149 -18.34 -1.44 -22.84
C SER A 149 -16.85 -1.27 -23.13
N VAL A 150 -16.36 -0.02 -23.21
CA VAL A 150 -14.92 0.26 -23.42
C VAL A 150 -14.14 -0.02 -22.15
N LEU A 151 -14.66 0.36 -20.97
CA LEU A 151 -14.04 0.03 -19.68
C LEU A 151 -13.98 -1.49 -19.48
N THR A 152 -15.08 -2.20 -19.78
CA THR A 152 -15.14 -3.67 -19.69
C THR A 152 -14.10 -4.33 -20.59
N ASN A 153 -13.99 -3.89 -21.84
CA ASN A 153 -13.01 -4.40 -22.78
C ASN A 153 -11.57 -4.07 -22.38
N PHE A 154 -11.32 -2.87 -21.85
CA PHE A 154 -10.01 -2.50 -21.33
C PHE A 154 -9.59 -3.43 -20.19
N CYS A 155 -10.44 -3.61 -19.19
CA CYS A 155 -10.19 -4.52 -18.08
C CYS A 155 -9.97 -5.95 -18.58
N TYR A 156 -10.86 -6.46 -19.44
CA TYR A 156 -10.75 -7.81 -20.00
C TYR A 156 -9.42 -8.04 -20.73
N ASN A 157 -9.02 -7.10 -21.58
CA ASN A 157 -7.77 -7.19 -22.34
C ASN A 157 -6.56 -7.13 -21.42
N LEU A 158 -6.58 -6.26 -20.41
CA LEU A 158 -5.51 -6.12 -19.43
C LEU A 158 -5.32 -7.39 -18.59
N PHE A 159 -6.40 -7.95 -18.05
CA PHE A 159 -6.34 -9.22 -17.33
C PHE A 159 -5.91 -10.38 -18.22
N THR A 160 -6.40 -10.44 -19.46
CA THR A 160 -5.98 -11.45 -20.44
C THR A 160 -4.49 -11.34 -20.74
N TYR A 161 -3.97 -10.12 -20.85
CA TYR A 161 -2.55 -9.86 -21.07
C TYR A 161 -1.70 -10.34 -19.89
N PHE A 162 -2.05 -9.96 -18.66
CA PHE A 162 -1.33 -10.40 -17.46
C PHE A 162 -1.35 -11.93 -17.29
N ASN A 163 -2.50 -12.57 -17.51
CA ASN A 163 -2.64 -14.02 -17.34
C ASN A 163 -1.82 -14.84 -18.35
N LYS A 164 -1.43 -14.26 -19.49
CA LYS A 164 -0.64 -14.92 -20.52
C LYS A 164 0.85 -14.59 -20.45
N ARG A 165 1.24 -13.54 -19.72
CA ARG A 165 2.65 -13.15 -19.60
C ARG A 165 3.38 -14.05 -18.61
N CYS A 166 4.57 -14.52 -18.99
CA CYS A 166 5.39 -15.36 -18.13
C CYS A 166 6.11 -14.53 -17.06
N PHE A 167 6.25 -15.09 -15.87
CA PHE A 167 7.10 -14.51 -14.83
C PHE A 167 8.55 -14.46 -15.31
N SER A 168 9.22 -13.34 -15.11
CA SER A 168 10.63 -13.15 -15.50
C SER A 168 11.62 -13.65 -14.46
N THR A 169 11.17 -13.85 -13.22
CA THR A 169 11.99 -14.20 -12.05
C THR A 169 11.26 -15.17 -11.12
N GLY A 170 12.00 -15.72 -10.14
CA GLY A 170 11.46 -16.59 -9.09
C GLY A 170 11.18 -18.04 -9.52
N LYS A 171 10.61 -18.83 -8.61
CA LYS A 171 10.36 -20.28 -8.80
C LYS A 171 9.39 -20.63 -9.95
N TRP A 172 8.66 -19.63 -10.45
CA TRP A 172 7.72 -19.77 -11.57
C TRP A 172 8.21 -19.04 -12.82
N LYS A 173 9.49 -18.68 -12.91
CA LYS A 173 10.08 -18.08 -14.11
C LYS A 173 9.71 -18.91 -15.34
N GLU A 174 9.36 -18.24 -16.44
CA GLU A 174 8.86 -18.81 -17.71
C GLU A 174 7.44 -19.40 -17.67
N PHE A 175 6.80 -19.49 -16.50
CA PHE A 175 5.39 -19.85 -16.40
C PHE A 175 4.51 -18.60 -16.38
N SER A 176 3.33 -18.67 -16.99
CA SER A 176 2.29 -17.65 -16.81
C SER A 176 1.43 -17.96 -15.57
N PRO A 177 0.71 -16.97 -15.01
CA PRO A 177 -0.27 -17.21 -13.95
C PRO A 177 -1.24 -18.35 -14.30
N PHE A 178 -1.70 -18.40 -15.56
CA PHE A 178 -2.61 -19.45 -16.04
C PHE A 178 -1.97 -20.84 -16.06
N MET A 179 -0.72 -20.93 -16.51
CA MET A 179 0.03 -22.20 -16.48
C MET A 179 0.24 -22.67 -15.04
N ARG A 180 0.63 -21.77 -14.13
CA ARG A 180 0.80 -22.07 -12.71
C ARG A 180 -0.49 -22.62 -12.09
N VAL A 181 -1.63 -21.98 -12.32
CA VAL A 181 -2.93 -22.45 -11.79
C VAL A 181 -3.25 -23.85 -12.32
N ARG A 182 -3.03 -24.12 -13.61
CA ARG A 182 -3.19 -25.47 -14.18
C ARG A 182 -2.28 -26.49 -13.52
N PHE A 183 -1.02 -26.15 -13.22
CA PHE A 183 -0.12 -27.08 -12.51
C PHE A 183 -0.52 -27.28 -11.04
N GLN A 184 -1.07 -26.27 -10.38
CA GLN A 184 -1.42 -26.33 -8.95
C GLN A 184 -2.80 -26.97 -8.68
N TYR A 185 -3.74 -26.82 -9.60
CA TYR A 185 -5.14 -27.24 -9.41
C TYR A 185 -5.70 -28.08 -10.55
N GLY A 186 -4.95 -28.27 -11.64
CA GLY A 186 -5.32 -29.14 -12.75
C GLY A 186 -5.01 -30.58 -12.41
N SER A 187 -5.95 -31.25 -11.76
CA SER A 187 -6.15 -32.70 -11.90
C SER A 187 -7.49 -32.88 -12.60
N GLY A 188 -7.44 -33.03 -13.92
CA GLY A 188 -8.56 -33.25 -14.82
C GLY A 188 -8.04 -33.53 -16.22
#